data_AF-A0A3P9HQM4-F1
#
_entry.id   AF-A0A3P9HQM4-F1
#
_cell.length_a   1.000
_cell.length_b   1.000
_cell.length_c   1.000
_cell.angle_alpha   90.00
_cell.angle_beta   90.00
_cell.angle_gamma   90.00
#
_symmetry.space_group_name_H-M   'P 1'
#
loop_
_entity.id
_entity.type
_entity.pdbx_description
1 polymer ?
#
loop_
_entity_poly.entity_id
_entity_poly.type
_entity_poly.pdbx_seq_one_letter_code
_entity_poly.pdbx_strand_id
1 'polypeptide(L)'
;MSSMVPHDLEVEEEEEEEEEDDEIVRQEKESCNPTEVRMSQIVMPCHCNHRQELSVGQLLKWMDSTACLSAERHAGSPCVTASMDDIDFEHTISVGQVVNIQAKVNRAFNTSMEVGIQVSCEDLFHDRHWRVCHAFATFVTQRTNTGQKVTLRPIAPQTHKEKVEYSIAAERRRVRMVHDDIIKDLLSSGSIQRADSLSGYNAVQAEKTKVESVELVLPPHANHQVNTFGGQIMAWMVNVAMIAASRLCQAHPTLRTIDMFTFRGPSKVGDRLLLRAIVNNAFKSSLEVGVRAEAYQEEGPNRHINSAFMTFEVLDKSGKPCALPRIRPEPVEGERRFQEAIARKKIRLDRKYIISCKQSEAPLSVPWDPRNQVYLSYNNVSALKMLAAKKSWRLSTEKDQVCLYTLEQKSMLSIRVEKVVDVPAATAFALLAELSNRTHWDTHYKECELIQRVDEDDFIYRVVTPSVLQGKVGSPTSSPQEEEILQDFILLTSVRKPCSPGDPYVIALRSVSLPTHPPFEKCNRGEVLCAGFTILETENKKSLVRERTG
;
A
#
# COMPACT_ATOMS: atom_id res chain seq x y z
N MET A 1 0.26 51.96 -18.11
CA MET A 1 0.23 51.33 -16.78
C MET A 1 -0.39 49.97 -16.98
N SER A 2 0.46 49.00 -17.31
CA SER A 2 0.06 47.63 -17.64
C SER A 2 0.05 46.81 -16.35
N SER A 3 -1.03 46.08 -16.13
CA SER A 3 -1.25 45.19 -14.99
C SER A 3 -0.18 44.09 -14.95
N MET A 4 0.52 43.98 -13.83
CA MET A 4 1.26 42.76 -13.47
C MET A 4 0.26 41.62 -13.24
N VAL A 5 0.62 40.45 -13.76
CA VAL A 5 -0.20 39.24 -13.89
C VAL A 5 -0.01 38.40 -12.62
N PRO A 6 -1.04 37.70 -12.10
CA PRO A 6 -0.96 36.85 -10.90
C PRO A 6 -0.12 35.56 -11.06
N HIS A 7 0.60 35.39 -12.16
CA HIS A 7 1.37 34.17 -12.47
C HIS A 7 2.75 34.16 -11.79
N ASP A 8 3.27 35.33 -11.40
CA ASP A 8 4.59 35.44 -10.77
C ASP A 8 4.54 35.07 -9.27
N LEU A 9 3.37 35.20 -8.62
CA LEU A 9 3.18 34.86 -7.20
C LEU A 9 3.07 33.34 -6.94
N GLU A 10 2.50 32.58 -7.88
CA GLU A 10 2.42 31.10 -7.76
C GLU A 10 3.79 30.43 -7.96
N VAL A 11 4.69 31.06 -8.74
CA VAL A 11 6.05 30.55 -8.96
C VAL A 11 6.95 30.88 -7.76
N GLU A 12 6.80 32.06 -7.16
CA GLU A 12 7.51 32.43 -5.94
C GLU A 12 7.10 31.56 -4.73
N GLU A 13 5.81 31.18 -4.60
CA GLU A 13 5.36 30.26 -3.55
C GLU A 13 5.85 28.80 -3.75
N GLU A 14 5.98 28.33 -5.00
CA GLU A 14 6.57 27.00 -5.30
C GLU A 14 8.09 26.98 -5.06
N GLU A 15 8.80 28.08 -5.36
CA GLU A 15 10.25 28.21 -5.09
C GLU A 15 10.54 28.35 -3.59
N GLU A 16 9.70 29.03 -2.80
CA GLU A 16 9.84 29.12 -1.33
C GLU A 16 9.53 27.78 -0.63
N GLU A 17 8.56 26.98 -1.10
CA GLU A 17 8.31 25.61 -0.59
C GLU A 17 9.49 24.66 -0.91
N GLU A 18 10.12 24.78 -2.09
CA GLU A 18 11.32 24.01 -2.45
C GLU A 18 12.55 24.42 -1.64
N GLU A 19 12.74 25.71 -1.34
CA GLU A 19 13.86 26.19 -0.51
C GLU A 19 13.73 25.81 0.98
N GLU A 20 12.52 25.84 1.56
CA GLU A 20 12.28 25.32 2.93
C GLU A 20 12.48 23.80 3.02
N ASP A 21 12.05 23.03 2.01
CA ASP A 21 12.32 21.59 1.93
C ASP A 21 13.83 21.31 1.80
N ASP A 22 14.58 22.12 1.05
CA ASP A 22 16.02 21.99 0.88
C ASP A 22 16.82 22.36 2.15
N GLU A 23 16.38 23.35 2.93
CA GLU A 23 17.00 23.70 4.22
C GLU A 23 16.74 22.61 5.29
N ILE A 24 15.56 21.99 5.27
CA ILE A 24 15.23 20.83 6.13
C ILE A 24 16.01 19.58 5.71
N VAL A 25 16.21 19.35 4.40
CA VAL A 25 17.07 18.27 3.87
C VAL A 25 18.54 18.47 4.29
N ARG A 26 18.99 19.71 4.44
CA ARG A 26 20.34 20.03 4.94
C ARG A 26 20.50 19.79 6.44
N GLN A 27 19.46 19.99 7.26
CA GLN A 27 19.51 19.68 8.70
C GLN A 27 19.20 18.21 9.04
N GLU A 28 18.41 17.48 8.24
CA GLU A 28 18.14 16.03 8.44
C GLU A 28 19.31 15.11 7.99
N LYS A 29 20.42 15.68 7.48
CA LYS A 29 21.59 14.96 6.99
C LYS A 29 22.43 14.24 8.07
N GLU A 30 22.15 14.40 9.36
CA GLU A 30 23.03 13.88 10.43
C GLU A 30 22.54 12.65 11.22
N SER A 31 21.32 12.15 11.03
CA SER A 31 20.91 10.86 11.64
C SER A 31 20.59 9.80 10.59
N CYS A 32 21.64 9.17 10.04
CA CYS A 32 21.46 7.98 9.20
C CYS A 32 20.90 6.83 10.06
N ASN A 33 19.83 6.19 9.58
CA ASN A 33 19.28 5.02 10.25
C ASN A 33 20.38 3.95 10.34
N PRO A 34 20.70 3.40 11.53
CA PRO A 34 21.82 2.46 11.66
C PRO A 34 21.63 1.18 10.84
N THR A 35 20.41 0.89 10.41
CA THR A 35 20.08 -0.26 9.56
C THR A 35 20.18 0.04 8.07
N GLU A 36 20.34 1.30 7.67
CA GLU A 36 20.30 1.71 6.26
C GLU A 36 21.46 1.13 5.45
N VAL A 37 21.13 0.45 4.38
CA VAL A 37 22.06 -0.09 3.39
C VAL A 37 21.79 0.60 2.06
N ARG A 38 22.87 1.02 1.39
CA ARG A 38 22.81 1.59 0.05
C ARG A 38 23.62 0.71 -0.91
N MET A 39 23.06 0.46 -2.09
CA MET A 39 23.71 -0.22 -3.19
C MET A 39 23.54 0.62 -4.44
N SER A 40 24.65 0.94 -5.12
CA SER A 40 24.65 1.58 -6.43
C SER A 40 25.26 0.64 -7.45
N GLN A 41 24.59 0.45 -8.58
CA GLN A 41 25.03 -0.45 -9.65
C GLN A 41 24.84 0.21 -11.01
N ILE A 42 25.90 0.25 -11.82
CA ILE A 42 25.78 0.63 -13.23
C ILE A 42 25.13 -0.51 -14.02
N VAL A 43 24.17 -0.17 -14.86
CA VAL A 43 23.48 -1.15 -15.70
C VAL A 43 24.36 -1.50 -16.89
N MET A 44 24.94 -2.69 -16.86
CA MET A 44 25.75 -3.25 -17.94
C MET A 44 24.90 -4.07 -18.91
N PRO A 45 25.35 -4.29 -20.17
CA PRO A 45 24.62 -5.12 -21.13
C PRO A 45 24.25 -6.52 -20.63
N CYS A 46 25.07 -7.14 -19.78
CA CYS A 46 24.79 -8.45 -19.19
C CYS A 46 23.63 -8.45 -18.17
N HIS A 47 23.21 -7.27 -17.69
CA HIS A 47 22.06 -7.11 -16.79
C HIS A 47 20.75 -6.91 -17.56
N CYS A 48 20.82 -6.67 -18.87
CA CYS A 48 19.70 -6.22 -19.67
C CYS A 48 19.07 -7.32 -20.52
N ASN A 49 17.83 -7.06 -20.91
CA ASN A 49 17.16 -7.79 -21.97
C ASN A 49 17.68 -7.34 -23.36
N HIS A 50 17.17 -7.97 -24.42
CA HIS A 50 17.53 -7.67 -25.81
C HIS A 50 17.16 -6.24 -26.27
N ARG A 51 16.32 -5.50 -25.52
CA ARG A 51 16.01 -4.07 -25.76
C ARG A 51 16.97 -3.13 -25.05
N GLN A 52 18.02 -3.66 -24.41
CA GLN A 52 18.94 -2.89 -23.57
C GLN A 52 18.27 -2.28 -22.32
N GLU A 53 17.15 -2.86 -21.87
CA GLU A 53 16.51 -2.49 -20.62
C GLU A 53 16.88 -3.48 -19.51
N LEU A 54 17.08 -3.01 -18.29
CA LEU A 54 17.41 -3.81 -17.12
C LEU A 54 16.37 -4.93 -16.94
N SER A 55 16.85 -6.16 -16.81
CA SER A 55 15.97 -7.28 -16.44
C SER A 55 15.41 -7.05 -15.04
N VAL A 56 14.08 -7.04 -14.92
CA VAL A 56 13.42 -6.88 -13.61
C VAL A 56 13.81 -8.00 -12.66
N GLY A 57 14.09 -9.21 -13.16
CA GLY A 57 14.63 -10.28 -12.33
C GLY A 57 15.96 -9.92 -11.68
N GLN A 58 16.85 -9.25 -12.43
CA GLN A 58 18.13 -8.76 -11.89
C GLN A 58 17.90 -7.64 -10.86
N LEU A 59 16.95 -6.74 -11.10
CA LEU A 59 16.59 -5.69 -10.15
C LEU A 59 16.08 -6.28 -8.83
N LEU A 60 15.16 -7.25 -8.88
CA LEU A 60 14.63 -7.93 -7.70
C LEU A 60 15.72 -8.65 -6.89
N LYS A 61 16.71 -9.22 -7.57
CA LYS A 61 17.87 -9.84 -6.92
C LYS A 61 18.69 -8.80 -6.13
N TRP A 62 18.95 -7.63 -6.70
CA TRP A 62 19.65 -6.55 -6.00
C TRP A 62 18.82 -5.95 -4.86
N MET A 63 17.52 -5.77 -5.06
CA MET A 63 16.59 -5.30 -4.02
C MET A 63 16.60 -6.23 -2.80
N ASP A 64 16.40 -7.53 -3.03
CA ASP A 64 16.38 -8.54 -1.97
C ASP A 64 17.73 -8.64 -1.25
N SER A 65 18.85 -8.60 -1.98
CA SER A 65 20.19 -8.64 -1.39
C SER A 65 20.45 -7.44 -0.47
N THR A 66 20.06 -6.24 -0.93
CA THR A 66 20.22 -4.99 -0.16
C THR A 66 19.33 -5.00 1.09
N ALA A 67 18.09 -5.46 0.94
CA ALA A 67 17.14 -5.56 2.04
C ALA A 67 17.52 -6.64 3.06
N CYS A 68 18.02 -7.79 2.60
CA CYS A 68 18.55 -8.85 3.44
C CYS A 68 19.72 -8.36 4.27
N LEU A 69 20.66 -7.61 3.68
CA LEU A 69 21.79 -7.03 4.42
C LEU A 69 21.33 -6.04 5.49
N SER A 70 20.31 -5.22 5.20
CA SER A 70 19.70 -4.31 6.18
C SER A 70 19.06 -5.11 7.33
N ALA A 71 18.36 -6.20 7.03
CA ALA A 71 17.73 -7.06 8.03
C ALA A 71 18.77 -7.78 8.90
N GLU A 72 19.82 -8.35 8.31
CA GLU A 72 20.90 -9.03 9.01
C GLU A 72 21.70 -8.07 9.90
N ARG A 73 21.94 -6.83 9.43
CA ARG A 73 22.59 -5.79 10.23
C ARG A 73 21.81 -5.46 11.50
N HIS A 74 20.48 -5.41 11.41
CA HIS A 74 19.62 -5.18 12.57
C HIS A 74 19.54 -6.41 13.50
N ALA A 75 19.35 -7.59 12.93
CA ALA A 75 19.17 -8.83 13.68
C ALA A 75 20.46 -9.33 14.35
N GLY A 76 21.63 -9.03 13.79
CA GLY A 76 22.89 -9.67 14.16
C GLY A 76 22.88 -11.19 13.90
N SER A 77 21.97 -11.66 13.05
CA SER A 77 21.73 -13.06 12.73
C SER A 77 21.27 -13.17 11.28
N PRO A 78 21.52 -14.30 10.61
CA PRO A 78 21.07 -14.51 9.25
C PRO A 78 19.55 -14.48 9.10
N CYS A 79 19.13 -13.87 7.99
CA CYS A 79 17.73 -13.59 7.70
C CYS A 79 17.33 -14.24 6.37
N VAL A 80 16.04 -14.56 6.24
CA VAL A 80 15.44 -15.01 4.98
C VAL A 80 14.20 -14.20 4.65
N THR A 81 13.96 -14.02 3.36
CA THR A 81 12.79 -13.34 2.82
C THR A 81 11.55 -14.19 3.07
N ALA A 82 10.59 -13.66 3.83
CA ALA A 82 9.34 -14.34 4.17
C ALA A 82 8.18 -13.89 3.27
N SER A 83 8.13 -12.61 2.91
CA SER A 83 7.12 -12.09 2.00
C SER A 83 7.61 -10.83 1.31
N MET A 84 6.98 -10.51 0.19
CA MET A 84 7.18 -9.27 -0.55
C MET A 84 5.81 -8.66 -0.81
N ASP A 85 5.65 -7.37 -0.50
CA ASP A 85 4.43 -6.61 -0.80
C ASP A 85 4.30 -6.37 -2.31
N ASP A 86 3.19 -5.79 -2.72
CA ASP A 86 3.01 -5.39 -4.11
C ASP A 86 4.11 -4.43 -4.55
N ILE A 87 4.64 -4.67 -5.75
CA ILE A 87 5.68 -3.85 -6.37
C ILE A 87 5.12 -3.29 -7.67
N ASP A 88 5.10 -1.97 -7.78
CA ASP A 88 4.76 -1.25 -9.00
C ASP A 88 6.03 -0.66 -9.63
N PHE A 89 6.30 -0.99 -10.88
CA PHE A 89 7.43 -0.47 -11.66
C PHE A 89 6.95 0.68 -12.55
N GLU A 90 7.29 1.90 -12.14
CA GLU A 90 6.85 3.13 -12.83
C GLU A 90 7.60 3.31 -14.16
N HIS A 91 8.92 3.12 -14.13
CA HIS A 91 9.83 3.38 -15.23
C HIS A 91 10.77 2.20 -15.51
N THR A 92 11.17 2.03 -16.77
CA THR A 92 12.24 1.10 -17.15
C THR A 92 13.61 1.78 -16.99
N ILE A 93 14.65 0.97 -16.85
CA ILE A 93 16.04 1.42 -16.70
C ILE A 93 16.84 0.88 -17.87
N SER A 94 17.68 1.70 -18.50
CA SER A 94 18.46 1.37 -19.69
C SER A 94 19.92 1.09 -19.37
N VAL A 95 20.62 0.40 -20.27
CA VAL A 95 22.09 0.23 -20.21
C VAL A 95 22.78 1.60 -20.08
N GLY A 96 23.79 1.68 -19.20
CA GLY A 96 24.57 2.88 -18.93
C GLY A 96 24.04 3.76 -17.80
N GLN A 97 22.79 3.58 -17.39
CA GLN A 97 22.21 4.27 -16.24
C GLN A 97 22.65 3.63 -14.92
N VAL A 98 22.55 4.36 -13.82
CA VAL A 98 22.91 3.89 -12.48
C VAL A 98 21.65 3.64 -11.66
N VAL A 99 21.52 2.43 -11.13
CA VAL A 99 20.47 2.07 -10.17
C VAL A 99 20.98 2.34 -8.77
N ASN A 100 20.20 3.09 -8.00
CA ASN A 100 20.44 3.37 -6.59
C ASN A 100 19.34 2.70 -5.75
N ILE A 101 19.72 1.74 -4.91
CA ILE A 101 18.83 1.00 -4.03
C ILE A 101 19.17 1.36 -2.59
N GLN A 102 18.18 1.83 -1.86
CA GLN A 102 18.27 2.12 -0.43
C GLN A 102 17.31 1.21 0.31
N ALA A 103 17.81 0.49 1.32
CA ALA A 103 16.98 -0.36 2.17
C ALA A 103 17.23 -0.04 3.63
N LYS A 104 16.17 0.01 4.43
CA LYS A 104 16.24 0.19 5.89
C LYS A 104 15.13 -0.56 6.61
N VAL A 105 15.37 -0.98 7.84
CA VAL A 105 14.34 -1.63 8.65
C VAL A 105 13.38 -0.56 9.19
N ASN A 106 12.12 -0.61 8.76
CA ASN A 106 11.08 0.32 9.21
C ASN A 106 10.57 -0.07 10.60
N ARG A 107 10.39 -1.37 10.85
CA ARG A 107 9.90 -1.89 12.13
C ARG A 107 10.34 -3.31 12.36
N ALA A 108 10.90 -3.57 13.54
CA ALA A 108 11.12 -4.92 14.05
C ALA A 108 9.95 -5.35 14.95
N PHE A 109 9.45 -6.56 14.73
CA PHE A 109 8.44 -7.20 15.57
C PHE A 109 9.13 -8.23 16.48
N ASN A 110 8.50 -9.37 16.75
CA ASN A 110 9.10 -10.40 17.61
C ASN A 110 10.19 -11.18 16.86
N THR A 111 9.84 -11.89 15.80
CA THR A 111 10.78 -12.70 14.99
C THR A 111 10.86 -12.28 13.53
N SER A 112 10.11 -11.25 13.17
CA SER A 112 10.04 -10.71 11.82
C SER A 112 10.29 -9.21 11.85
N MET A 113 10.73 -8.67 10.72
CA MET A 113 10.89 -7.23 10.54
C MET A 113 10.44 -6.83 9.14
N GLU A 114 9.91 -5.61 9.03
CA GLU A 114 9.62 -4.98 7.75
C GLU A 114 10.82 -4.13 7.32
N VAL A 115 11.28 -4.35 6.09
CA VAL A 115 12.32 -3.57 5.44
C VAL A 115 11.68 -2.77 4.30
N GLY A 116 11.82 -1.44 4.35
CA GLY A 116 11.46 -0.55 3.24
C GLY A 116 12.59 -0.51 2.23
N ILE A 117 12.25 -0.55 0.94
CA ILE A 117 13.19 -0.55 -0.18
C ILE A 117 12.77 0.57 -1.14
N GLN A 118 13.66 1.52 -1.37
CA GLN A 118 13.49 2.58 -2.35
C GLN A 118 14.48 2.38 -3.48
N VAL A 119 13.98 2.35 -4.72
CA VAL A 119 14.79 2.25 -5.92
C VAL A 119 14.66 3.54 -6.72
N SER A 120 15.78 4.21 -6.97
CA SER A 120 15.89 5.31 -7.91
C SER A 120 16.88 4.97 -9.02
N CYS A 121 16.75 5.70 -10.12
CA CYS A 121 17.65 5.62 -11.26
C CYS A 121 18.22 7.00 -11.53
N GLU A 122 19.47 7.02 -11.99
CA GLU A 122 20.22 8.22 -12.33
C GLU A 122 20.86 8.05 -13.71
N ASP A 123 20.73 9.06 -14.56
CA ASP A 123 21.43 9.19 -15.82
C ASP A 123 22.58 10.20 -15.67
N LEU A 124 23.80 9.67 -15.60
CA LEU A 124 25.03 10.43 -15.35
C LEU A 124 25.35 11.47 -16.44
N PHE A 125 24.79 11.34 -17.64
CA PHE A 125 25.08 12.25 -18.76
C PHE A 125 24.06 13.37 -18.91
N HIS A 126 22.85 13.16 -18.40
CA HIS A 126 21.75 14.12 -18.49
C HIS A 126 21.37 14.74 -17.14
N ASP A 127 22.06 14.36 -16.06
CA ASP A 127 21.80 14.75 -14.67
C ASP A 127 20.32 14.56 -14.27
N ARG A 128 19.73 13.46 -14.76
CA ARG A 128 18.33 13.11 -14.48
C ARG A 128 18.28 12.05 -13.43
N HIS A 129 17.48 12.28 -12.40
CA HIS A 129 17.17 11.30 -11.38
C HIS A 129 15.66 11.09 -11.30
N TRP A 130 15.22 9.84 -11.17
CA TRP A 130 13.80 9.54 -10.98
C TRP A 130 13.62 8.30 -10.10
N ARG A 131 12.44 8.18 -9.50
CA ARG A 131 12.06 7.00 -8.74
C ARG A 131 11.61 5.89 -9.68
N VAL A 132 12.04 4.67 -9.42
CA VAL A 132 11.67 3.49 -10.23
C VAL A 132 10.54 2.72 -9.55
N CYS A 133 10.73 2.41 -8.27
CA CYS A 133 9.73 1.75 -7.45
C CYS A 133 10.00 1.96 -5.95
N HIS A 134 8.96 1.73 -5.16
CA HIS A 134 9.04 1.59 -3.71
C HIS A 134 8.43 0.25 -3.32
N ALA A 135 9.10 -0.47 -2.43
CA ALA A 135 8.70 -1.82 -2.07
C ALA A 135 8.91 -2.08 -0.57
N PHE A 136 8.19 -3.06 -0.05
CA PHE A 136 8.34 -3.51 1.33
C PHE A 136 8.51 -5.03 1.35
N ALA A 137 9.50 -5.48 2.12
CA ALA A 137 9.81 -6.89 2.29
C ALA A 137 9.71 -7.26 3.77
N THR A 138 9.20 -8.45 4.06
CA THR A 138 9.26 -9.02 5.41
C THR A 138 10.39 -10.03 5.48
N PHE A 139 11.31 -9.82 6.41
CA PHE A 139 12.39 -10.76 6.71
C PHE A 139 12.14 -11.43 8.06
N VAL A 140 12.54 -12.70 8.17
CA VAL A 140 12.50 -13.46 9.42
C VAL A 140 13.88 -13.97 9.75
N THR A 141 14.19 -13.99 11.05
CA THR A 141 15.42 -14.60 11.55
C THR A 141 15.31 -16.11 11.49
N GLN A 142 16.40 -16.76 11.10
CA GLN A 142 16.48 -18.21 11.26
C GLN A 142 16.59 -18.58 12.74
N ARG A 143 16.12 -19.79 13.08
CA ARG A 143 16.33 -20.35 14.41
C ARG A 143 17.82 -20.54 14.64
N THR A 144 18.26 -20.33 15.88
CA THR A 144 19.62 -20.62 16.30
C THR A 144 19.94 -22.11 16.15
N ASN A 145 21.22 -22.47 16.24
CA ASN A 145 21.65 -23.89 16.22
C ASN A 145 21.00 -24.74 17.32
N THR A 146 20.49 -24.11 18.38
CA THR A 146 19.74 -24.76 19.48
C THR A 146 18.22 -24.85 19.21
N GLY A 147 17.75 -24.39 18.05
CA GLY A 147 16.35 -24.41 17.62
C GLY A 147 15.48 -23.28 18.19
N GLN A 148 16.07 -22.35 18.96
CA GLN A 148 15.35 -21.23 19.56
C GLN A 148 15.10 -20.10 18.55
N LYS A 149 13.94 -19.46 18.68
CA LYS A 149 13.59 -18.26 17.89
C LYS A 149 14.43 -17.08 18.37
N VAL A 150 14.99 -16.31 17.45
CA VAL A 150 15.70 -15.06 17.77
C VAL A 150 14.66 -13.95 17.93
N THR A 151 14.58 -13.38 19.14
CA THR A 151 13.76 -12.20 19.41
C THR A 151 14.52 -10.94 19.02
N LEU A 152 13.91 -10.14 18.16
CA LEU A 152 14.48 -8.90 17.64
C LEU A 152 14.31 -7.77 18.65
N ARG A 153 15.28 -6.84 18.66
CA ARG A 153 15.18 -5.61 19.45
C ARG A 153 14.27 -4.61 18.72
N PRO A 154 13.31 -3.97 19.40
CA PRO A 154 12.51 -2.91 18.78
C PRO A 154 13.40 -1.78 18.24
N ILE A 155 13.04 -1.25 17.07
CA ILE A 155 13.70 -0.08 16.49
C ILE A 155 13.03 1.18 17.03
N ALA A 156 13.84 2.09 17.56
CA ALA A 156 13.38 3.42 17.93
C ALA A 156 13.51 4.35 16.71
N PRO A 157 12.41 4.77 16.07
CA PRO A 157 12.47 5.72 14.97
C PRO A 157 12.93 7.10 15.48
N GLN A 158 13.92 7.69 14.82
CA GLN A 158 14.52 8.96 15.22
C GLN A 158 13.85 10.11 14.49
N THR A 159 13.84 10.04 13.15
CA THR A 159 13.30 11.11 12.32
C THR A 159 11.78 11.08 12.30
N HIS A 160 11.19 12.21 11.92
CA HIS A 160 9.76 12.30 11.75
C HIS A 160 9.24 11.28 10.72
N LYS A 161 9.90 11.18 9.56
CA LYS A 161 9.58 10.20 8.51
C LYS A 161 9.63 8.76 9.02
N GLU A 162 10.62 8.41 9.83
CA GLU A 162 10.74 7.08 10.41
C GLU A 162 9.60 6.75 11.38
N LYS A 163 9.14 7.73 12.19
CA LYS A 163 8.01 7.52 13.11
C LYS A 163 6.73 7.17 12.35
N VAL A 164 6.53 7.81 11.20
CA VAL A 164 5.41 7.54 10.29
C VAL A 164 5.55 6.15 9.68
N GLU A 165 6.70 5.84 9.09
CA GLU A 165 6.97 4.53 8.48
C GLU A 165 6.82 3.39 9.48
N TYR A 166 7.32 3.55 10.70
CA TYR A 166 7.17 2.61 11.81
C TYR A 166 5.71 2.36 12.19
N SER A 167 4.90 3.43 12.21
CA SER A 167 3.47 3.34 12.54
C SER A 167 2.66 2.67 11.42
N ILE A 168 2.97 2.95 10.16
CA ILE A 168 2.28 2.35 9.00
C ILE A 168 2.71 0.89 8.79
N ALA A 169 3.93 0.51 9.17
CA ALA A 169 4.42 -0.87 9.08
C ALA A 169 3.51 -1.89 9.79
N ALA A 170 2.87 -1.50 10.91
CA ALA A 170 1.90 -2.34 11.59
C ALA A 170 0.63 -2.58 10.76
N GLU A 171 0.14 -1.55 10.06
CA GLU A 171 -1.04 -1.69 9.19
C GLU A 171 -0.71 -2.52 7.94
N ARG A 172 0.46 -2.31 7.33
CA ARG A 172 0.93 -3.18 6.23
C ARG A 172 1.03 -4.63 6.66
N ARG A 173 1.55 -4.89 7.87
CA ARG A 173 1.57 -6.25 8.43
C ARG A 173 0.17 -6.83 8.58
N ARG A 174 -0.83 -6.06 9.02
CA ARG A 174 -2.22 -6.54 9.10
C ARG A 174 -2.72 -6.97 7.72
N VAL A 175 -2.50 -6.14 6.69
CA VAL A 175 -2.87 -6.47 5.29
C VAL A 175 -2.23 -7.80 4.85
N ARG A 176 -0.94 -8.02 5.12
CA ARG A 176 -0.25 -9.29 4.78
C ARG A 176 -0.92 -10.52 5.40
N MET A 177 -1.39 -10.41 6.64
CA MET A 177 -1.95 -11.55 7.38
C MET A 177 -3.33 -11.97 6.87
N VAL A 178 -4.13 -11.02 6.38
CA VAL A 178 -5.50 -11.28 5.93
C VAL A 178 -5.62 -11.46 4.41
N HIS A 179 -4.59 -11.13 3.64
CA HIS A 179 -4.65 -11.11 2.17
C HIS A 179 -5.04 -12.45 1.54
N ASP A 180 -4.51 -13.56 2.04
CA ASP A 180 -4.85 -14.89 1.54
C ASP A 180 -6.33 -15.22 1.78
N ASP A 181 -6.90 -14.73 2.88
CA ASP A 181 -8.31 -14.96 3.24
C ASP A 181 -9.23 -14.06 2.41
N ILE A 182 -8.84 -12.80 2.17
CA ILE A 182 -9.55 -11.91 1.24
C ILE A 182 -9.71 -12.60 -0.12
N ILE A 183 -8.61 -13.05 -0.73
CA ILE A 183 -8.66 -13.65 -2.06
C ILE A 183 -9.61 -14.86 -2.09
N LYS A 184 -9.62 -15.70 -1.05
CA LYS A 184 -10.56 -16.82 -0.95
C LYS A 184 -12.01 -16.36 -0.84
N ASP A 185 -12.29 -15.30 -0.08
CA ASP A 185 -13.64 -14.74 0.08
C ASP A 185 -14.14 -14.07 -1.21
N LEU A 186 -13.26 -13.39 -1.95
CA LEU A 186 -13.57 -12.81 -3.27
C LEU A 186 -14.08 -13.87 -4.24
N LEU A 187 -13.51 -15.07 -4.17
CA LEU A 187 -13.86 -16.18 -5.04
C LEU A 187 -15.14 -16.89 -4.59
N SER A 188 -15.35 -16.98 -3.28
CA SER A 188 -16.50 -17.62 -2.68
C SER A 188 -17.79 -16.82 -2.87
N SER A 189 -17.69 -15.49 -2.94
CA SER A 189 -18.83 -14.57 -3.04
C SER A 189 -19.49 -14.48 -4.42
N GLY A 190 -19.04 -15.26 -5.42
CA GLY A 190 -19.77 -15.54 -6.67
C GLY A 190 -20.14 -14.34 -7.55
N SER A 191 -19.70 -13.12 -7.20
CA SER A 191 -20.20 -11.86 -7.76
C SER A 191 -19.20 -11.20 -8.71
N ILE A 192 -18.46 -12.01 -9.47
CA ILE A 192 -17.82 -11.55 -10.69
C ILE A 192 -18.82 -11.88 -11.79
N GLN A 193 -19.53 -10.85 -12.28
CA GLN A 193 -20.36 -10.98 -13.48
C GLN A 193 -19.55 -11.75 -14.51
N ARG A 194 -20.13 -12.82 -15.08
CA ARG A 194 -19.61 -13.49 -16.28
C ARG A 194 -19.57 -12.46 -17.40
N ALA A 195 -18.53 -11.63 -17.41
CA ALA A 195 -18.32 -10.62 -18.42
C ALA A 195 -18.01 -11.37 -19.71
N ASP A 196 -19.01 -11.42 -20.57
CA ASP A 196 -18.99 -11.89 -21.95
C ASP A 196 -18.37 -13.27 -22.16
N SER A 197 -19.18 -14.30 -21.92
CA SER A 197 -19.16 -15.54 -22.73
C SER A 197 -19.59 -15.25 -24.18
N LEU A 198 -19.02 -14.22 -24.82
CA LEU A 198 -19.09 -14.04 -26.26
C LEU A 198 -17.97 -14.91 -26.84
N SER A 199 -18.41 -15.98 -27.50
CA SER A 199 -17.63 -16.88 -28.34
C SER A 199 -16.88 -16.09 -29.42
N GLY A 200 -15.77 -15.46 -29.05
CA GLY A 200 -14.84 -14.88 -29.99
C GLY A 200 -14.09 -16.00 -30.71
N TYR A 201 -14.24 -16.08 -32.03
CA TYR A 201 -13.58 -17.04 -32.91
C TYR A 201 -12.03 -16.99 -32.86
N ASN A 202 -11.42 -16.03 -32.14
CA ASN A 202 -9.98 -15.79 -32.05
C ASN A 202 -9.37 -15.88 -30.63
N ALA A 203 -10.01 -16.57 -29.68
CA ALA A 203 -9.43 -16.76 -28.34
C ALA A 203 -8.29 -17.80 -28.35
N VAL A 204 -7.14 -17.44 -27.78
CA VAL A 204 -5.96 -18.33 -27.66
C VAL A 204 -6.12 -19.22 -26.43
N GLN A 205 -5.83 -20.52 -26.55
CA GLN A 205 -5.85 -21.43 -25.40
C GLN A 205 -4.73 -21.10 -24.41
N ALA A 206 -5.05 -21.01 -23.11
CA ALA A 206 -4.07 -20.73 -22.05
C ALA A 206 -2.90 -21.72 -22.06
N GLU A 207 -3.14 -23.01 -22.36
CA GLU A 207 -2.10 -24.05 -22.40
C GLU A 207 -0.98 -23.74 -23.39
N LYS A 208 -1.25 -23.03 -24.50
CA LYS A 208 -0.21 -22.61 -25.46
C LYS A 208 0.81 -21.64 -24.85
N THR A 209 0.44 -20.98 -23.75
CA THR A 209 1.30 -20.04 -23.03
C THR A 209 2.10 -20.70 -21.91
N LYS A 210 1.82 -21.98 -21.59
CA LYS A 210 2.42 -22.66 -20.44
C LYS A 210 3.92 -22.89 -20.61
N VAL A 211 4.71 -22.46 -19.64
CA VAL A 211 6.16 -22.63 -19.60
C VAL A 211 6.52 -23.41 -18.35
N GLU A 212 7.41 -24.40 -18.50
CA GLU A 212 8.04 -25.08 -17.39
C GLU A 212 9.56 -24.92 -17.52
N SER A 213 10.23 -24.56 -16.42
CA SER A 213 11.69 -24.53 -16.33
C SER A 213 12.13 -25.21 -15.04
N VAL A 214 13.30 -25.82 -15.06
CA VAL A 214 13.92 -26.42 -13.87
C VAL A 214 15.29 -25.78 -13.67
N GLU A 215 15.50 -25.18 -12.52
CA GLU A 215 16.76 -24.54 -12.14
C GLU A 215 17.41 -25.29 -10.98
N LEU A 216 18.68 -25.65 -11.12
CA LEU A 216 19.45 -26.24 -10.01
C LEU A 216 19.95 -25.12 -9.10
N VAL A 217 19.68 -25.22 -7.80
CA VAL A 217 20.22 -24.30 -6.81
C VAL A 217 21.69 -24.62 -6.57
N LEU A 218 22.55 -23.69 -6.98
CA LEU A 218 24.00 -23.76 -6.85
C LEU A 218 24.48 -22.86 -5.70
N PRO A 219 25.71 -23.04 -5.21
CA PRO A 219 26.28 -22.17 -4.17
C PRO A 219 26.11 -20.64 -4.38
N PRO A 220 26.30 -20.05 -5.59
CA PRO A 220 26.09 -18.60 -5.78
C PRO A 220 24.62 -18.16 -5.68
N HIS A 221 23.67 -19.09 -5.66
CA HIS A 221 22.24 -18.82 -5.54
C HIS A 221 21.77 -18.75 -4.08
N ALA A 222 22.65 -19.13 -3.15
CA ALA A 222 22.35 -19.22 -1.74
C ALA A 222 23.20 -18.27 -0.89
N ASN A 223 22.69 -17.92 0.28
CA ASN A 223 23.43 -17.20 1.28
C ASN A 223 24.53 -18.10 1.90
N HIS A 224 25.36 -17.50 2.75
CA HIS A 224 26.45 -18.20 3.46
C HIS A 224 25.97 -19.36 4.36
N GLN A 225 24.65 -19.51 4.55
CA GLN A 225 24.02 -20.62 5.26
C GLN A 225 23.31 -21.62 4.34
N VAL A 226 23.63 -21.62 3.05
CA VAL A 226 23.14 -22.62 2.08
C VAL A 226 21.64 -22.49 1.79
N ASN A 227 20.95 -21.42 2.22
CA ASN A 227 19.57 -21.14 1.86
C ASN A 227 19.50 -20.24 0.62
N THR A 228 18.66 -20.60 -0.34
CA THR A 228 18.47 -19.84 -1.58
C THR A 228 17.99 -18.43 -1.27
N PHE A 229 18.60 -17.43 -1.89
CA PHE A 229 18.13 -16.04 -1.78
C PHE A 229 16.74 -15.89 -2.41
N GLY A 230 15.83 -15.20 -1.73
CA GLY A 230 14.48 -14.94 -2.24
C GLY A 230 14.54 -14.20 -3.58
N GLY A 231 15.47 -13.25 -3.72
CA GLY A 231 15.74 -12.50 -4.94
C GLY A 231 16.14 -13.36 -6.12
N GLN A 232 16.87 -14.46 -5.90
CA GLN A 232 17.23 -15.38 -6.97
C GLN A 232 16.03 -16.20 -7.46
N ILE A 233 15.17 -16.64 -6.54
CA ILE A 233 13.90 -17.32 -6.88
C ILE A 233 13.00 -16.37 -7.68
N MET A 234 12.85 -15.13 -7.20
CA MET A 234 12.08 -14.09 -7.89
C MET A 234 12.60 -13.85 -9.31
N ALA A 235 13.92 -13.77 -9.49
CA ALA A 235 14.54 -13.58 -10.80
C ALA A 235 14.16 -14.70 -11.79
N TRP A 236 14.24 -15.95 -11.36
CA TRP A 236 13.84 -17.07 -12.21
C TRP A 236 12.34 -17.10 -12.49
N MET A 237 11.50 -16.76 -11.50
CA MET A 237 10.05 -16.66 -11.72
C MET A 237 9.70 -15.62 -12.79
N VAL A 238 10.34 -14.43 -12.74
CA VAL A 238 10.15 -13.38 -13.75
C VAL A 238 10.54 -13.86 -15.14
N ASN A 239 11.66 -14.59 -15.27
CA ASN A 239 12.10 -15.12 -16.57
C ASN A 239 11.05 -16.06 -17.18
N VAL A 240 10.56 -17.02 -16.40
CA VAL A 240 9.55 -17.98 -16.88
C VAL A 240 8.21 -17.28 -17.17
N ALA A 241 7.83 -16.28 -16.35
CA ALA A 241 6.64 -15.48 -16.58
C ALA A 241 6.72 -14.66 -17.87
N MET A 242 7.86 -14.03 -18.13
CA MET A 242 8.12 -13.24 -19.33
C MET A 242 8.01 -14.09 -20.59
N ILE A 243 8.51 -15.33 -20.56
CA ILE A 243 8.37 -16.28 -21.69
C ILE A 243 6.88 -16.62 -21.91
N ALA A 244 6.13 -16.91 -20.84
CA ALA A 244 4.71 -17.23 -20.93
C ALA A 244 3.91 -16.06 -21.52
N ALA A 245 4.19 -14.84 -21.05
CA ALA A 245 3.62 -13.61 -21.58
C ALA A 245 3.96 -13.40 -23.06
N SER A 246 5.22 -13.59 -23.43
CA SER A 246 5.71 -13.42 -24.80
C SER A 246 5.06 -14.39 -25.78
N ARG A 247 4.76 -15.63 -25.34
CA ARG A 247 4.03 -16.61 -26.17
C ARG A 247 2.62 -16.17 -26.54
N LEU A 248 1.96 -15.38 -25.69
CA LEU A 248 0.64 -14.83 -25.99
C LEU A 248 0.70 -13.61 -26.91
N CYS A 249 1.55 -12.63 -26.57
CA CYS A 249 1.57 -11.35 -27.27
C CYS A 249 2.45 -11.33 -28.52
N GLN A 250 3.30 -12.35 -28.73
CA GLN A 250 4.27 -12.41 -29.84
C GLN A 250 5.17 -11.16 -29.89
N ALA A 251 5.43 -10.58 -28.72
CA ALA A 251 6.19 -9.36 -28.52
C ALA A 251 6.96 -9.47 -27.20
N HIS A 252 7.64 -8.39 -26.82
CA HIS A 252 8.36 -8.31 -25.55
C HIS A 252 7.56 -7.48 -24.55
N PRO A 253 6.87 -8.14 -23.62
CA PRO A 253 6.08 -7.46 -22.60
C PRO A 253 6.98 -6.82 -21.54
N THR A 254 6.54 -5.68 -21.03
CA THR A 254 7.16 -4.99 -19.90
C THR A 254 6.42 -5.40 -18.62
N LEU A 255 7.16 -5.84 -17.61
CA LEU A 255 6.59 -6.15 -16.29
C LEU A 255 6.24 -4.84 -15.57
N ARG A 256 4.98 -4.71 -15.12
CA ARG A 256 4.49 -3.49 -14.48
C ARG A 256 4.22 -3.67 -13.01
N THR A 257 3.61 -4.80 -12.63
CA THR A 257 3.29 -5.06 -11.23
C THR A 257 3.61 -6.49 -10.86
N ILE A 258 4.07 -6.69 -9.64
CA ILE A 258 4.11 -8.00 -8.97
C ILE A 258 3.19 -7.90 -7.77
N ASP A 259 2.20 -8.78 -7.70
CA ASP A 259 1.27 -8.81 -6.59
C ASP A 259 1.95 -9.38 -5.33
N MET A 260 1.48 -8.98 -4.16
CA MET A 260 1.99 -9.46 -2.88
C MET A 260 2.00 -10.99 -2.81
N PHE A 261 3.10 -11.56 -2.29
CA PHE A 261 3.23 -13.01 -2.13
C PHE A 261 4.07 -13.39 -0.91
N THR A 262 3.94 -14.65 -0.50
CA THR A 262 4.64 -15.23 0.66
C THR A 262 5.49 -16.44 0.26
N PHE A 263 6.67 -16.55 0.87
CA PHE A 263 7.49 -17.76 0.82
C PHE A 263 6.99 -18.72 1.91
N ARG A 264 6.49 -19.88 1.48
CA ARG A 264 5.90 -20.91 2.34
C ARG A 264 6.93 -21.83 2.99
N GLY A 265 8.11 -21.93 2.40
CA GLY A 265 9.17 -22.80 2.88
C GLY A 265 10.55 -22.44 2.34
N PRO A 266 11.61 -22.92 3.00
CA PRO A 266 12.97 -22.67 2.56
C PRO A 266 13.33 -23.53 1.33
N SER A 267 14.25 -23.02 0.53
CA SER A 267 14.98 -23.77 -0.49
C SER A 267 16.47 -23.74 -0.16
N LYS A 268 17.18 -24.83 -0.46
CA LYS A 268 18.60 -25.01 -0.15
C LYS A 268 19.43 -25.33 -1.40
N VAL A 269 20.74 -25.12 -1.32
CA VAL A 269 21.67 -25.61 -2.37
C VAL A 269 21.47 -27.11 -2.59
N GLY A 270 21.43 -27.50 -3.86
CA GLY A 270 21.12 -28.87 -4.30
C GLY A 270 19.64 -29.11 -4.60
N ASP A 271 18.73 -28.22 -4.18
CA ASP A 271 17.34 -28.30 -4.62
C ASP A 271 17.22 -28.06 -6.14
N ARG A 272 16.29 -28.76 -6.78
CA ARG A 272 15.82 -28.44 -8.13
C ARG A 272 14.52 -27.64 -7.99
N LEU A 273 14.52 -26.41 -8.49
CA LEU A 273 13.35 -25.55 -8.51
C LEU A 273 12.59 -25.72 -9.83
N LEU A 274 11.44 -26.37 -9.77
CA LEU A 274 10.47 -26.45 -10.84
C LEU A 274 9.59 -25.20 -10.84
N LEU A 275 9.68 -24.43 -11.92
CA LEU A 275 8.94 -23.21 -12.15
C LEU A 275 7.92 -23.46 -13.24
N ARG A 276 6.63 -23.29 -12.92
CA ARG A 276 5.53 -23.40 -13.88
C ARG A 276 4.85 -22.05 -14.03
N ALA A 277 4.85 -21.50 -15.22
CA ALA A 277 4.15 -20.26 -15.54
C ALA A 277 3.10 -20.45 -16.63
N ILE A 278 2.03 -19.67 -16.57
CA ILE A 278 0.95 -19.67 -17.56
C ILE A 278 0.16 -18.37 -17.47
N VAL A 279 -0.36 -17.90 -18.59
CA VAL A 279 -1.21 -16.71 -18.60
C VAL A 279 -2.57 -17.07 -17.99
N ASN A 280 -2.92 -16.41 -16.88
CA ASN A 280 -4.20 -16.60 -16.21
C ASN A 280 -5.33 -15.86 -16.94
N ASN A 281 -5.07 -14.62 -17.35
CA ASN A 281 -6.02 -13.79 -18.08
C ASN A 281 -5.31 -12.72 -18.92
N ALA A 282 -5.96 -12.29 -20.00
CA ALA A 282 -5.54 -11.19 -20.85
C ALA A 282 -6.64 -10.14 -20.91
N PHE A 283 -6.30 -8.94 -20.46
CA PHE A 283 -7.15 -7.75 -20.53
C PHE A 283 -6.89 -6.98 -21.82
N LYS A 284 -7.50 -5.79 -21.95
CA LYS A 284 -7.38 -4.94 -23.15
C LYS A 284 -5.92 -4.73 -23.59
N SER A 285 -5.06 -4.29 -22.66
CA SER A 285 -3.67 -3.93 -22.94
C SER A 285 -2.65 -4.50 -21.95
N SER A 286 -3.11 -5.35 -21.05
CA SER A 286 -2.29 -5.99 -20.02
C SER A 286 -2.70 -7.44 -19.86
N LEU A 287 -1.79 -8.27 -19.38
CA LEU A 287 -2.06 -9.65 -19.07
C LEU A 287 -1.50 -10.01 -17.70
N GLU A 288 -2.11 -11.00 -17.05
CA GLU A 288 -1.63 -11.54 -15.79
C GLU A 288 -1.05 -12.95 -16.02
N VAL A 289 0.16 -13.17 -15.53
CA VAL A 289 0.83 -14.47 -15.53
C VAL A 289 0.95 -14.97 -14.10
N GLY A 290 0.46 -16.19 -13.86
CA GLY A 290 0.70 -16.90 -12.61
C GLY A 290 1.97 -17.74 -12.73
N VAL A 291 2.81 -17.72 -11.69
CA VAL A 291 4.00 -18.57 -11.58
C VAL A 291 3.96 -19.33 -10.27
N ARG A 292 4.18 -20.64 -10.33
CA ARG A 292 4.32 -21.51 -9.16
C ARG A 292 5.73 -22.08 -9.11
N ALA A 293 6.39 -21.94 -7.97
CA ALA A 293 7.73 -22.48 -7.70
C ALA A 293 7.64 -23.65 -6.72
N GLU A 294 8.18 -24.80 -7.12
CA GLU A 294 8.28 -26.00 -6.28
C GLU A 294 9.74 -26.44 -6.17
N ALA A 295 10.22 -26.72 -4.97
CA ALA A 295 11.53 -27.30 -4.75
C ALA A 295 11.41 -28.80 -4.52
N TYR A 296 12.27 -29.59 -5.16
CA TYR A 296 12.38 -31.03 -4.92
C TYR A 296 13.85 -31.47 -4.94
N GLN A 297 14.12 -32.60 -4.29
CA GLN A 297 15.40 -33.32 -4.34
C GLN A 297 15.15 -34.70 -4.99
N GLU A 298 16.20 -35.50 -5.20
CA GLU A 298 16.06 -36.81 -5.89
C GLU A 298 15.07 -37.74 -5.19
N GLU A 299 15.02 -37.69 -3.87
CA GLU A 299 14.11 -38.46 -3.03
C GLU A 299 13.35 -37.51 -2.11
N GLY A 300 12.08 -37.22 -2.41
CA GLY A 300 11.21 -36.43 -1.55
C GLY A 300 10.00 -35.83 -2.25
N PRO A 301 8.95 -35.43 -1.51
CA PRO A 301 7.81 -34.76 -2.08
C PRO A 301 8.16 -33.33 -2.53
N ASN A 302 7.51 -32.86 -3.59
CA ASN A 302 7.62 -31.48 -4.03
C ASN A 302 7.16 -30.53 -2.92
N ARG A 303 8.01 -29.56 -2.57
CA ARG A 303 7.71 -28.49 -1.61
C ARG A 303 7.30 -27.24 -2.37
N HIS A 304 6.07 -26.79 -2.19
CA HIS A 304 5.62 -25.51 -2.75
C HIS A 304 6.34 -24.37 -2.01
N ILE A 305 7.22 -23.67 -2.72
CA ILE A 305 8.02 -22.56 -2.17
C ILE A 305 7.20 -21.28 -2.16
N ASN A 306 6.70 -20.86 -3.32
CA ASN A 306 5.80 -19.72 -3.43
C ASN A 306 5.02 -19.76 -4.75
N SER A 307 3.95 -18.97 -4.81
CA SER A 307 3.25 -18.61 -6.04
C SER A 307 3.21 -17.10 -6.14
N ALA A 308 3.42 -16.55 -7.34
CA ALA A 308 3.33 -15.11 -7.58
C ALA A 308 2.49 -14.82 -8.83
N PHE A 309 1.89 -13.63 -8.84
CA PHE A 309 1.09 -13.14 -9.96
C PHE A 309 1.72 -11.86 -10.48
N MET A 310 1.96 -11.80 -11.78
CA MET A 310 2.72 -10.73 -12.42
C MET A 310 1.88 -10.12 -13.54
N THR A 311 1.72 -8.80 -13.52
CA THR A 311 1.02 -8.08 -14.58
C THR A 311 2.02 -7.49 -15.56
N PHE A 312 1.85 -7.86 -16.82
CA PHE A 312 2.63 -7.35 -17.93
C PHE A 312 1.79 -6.43 -18.80
N GLU A 313 2.42 -5.39 -19.35
CA GLU A 313 1.88 -4.55 -20.41
C GLU A 313 2.68 -4.75 -21.69
N VAL A 314 2.01 -4.66 -22.82
CA VAL A 314 2.68 -4.73 -24.12
C VAL A 314 2.59 -3.36 -24.75
N LEU A 315 3.74 -2.74 -24.98
CA LEU A 315 3.86 -1.43 -25.59
C LEU A 315 4.31 -1.59 -27.04
N ASP A 316 3.75 -0.78 -27.94
CA ASP A 316 4.24 -0.65 -29.30
C ASP A 316 5.55 0.15 -29.36
N LYS A 317 6.09 0.34 -30.57
CA LYS A 317 7.33 1.11 -30.79
C LYS A 317 7.21 2.59 -30.40
N SER A 318 5.99 3.11 -30.28
CA SER A 318 5.71 4.48 -29.84
C SER A 318 5.42 4.58 -28.33
N GLY A 319 5.53 3.47 -27.59
CA GLY A 319 5.23 3.42 -26.16
C GLY A 319 3.75 3.34 -25.84
N LYS A 320 2.86 3.09 -26.82
CA LYS A 320 1.42 2.98 -26.59
C LYS A 320 1.01 1.54 -26.29
N PRO A 321 0.02 1.32 -25.39
CA PRO A 321 -0.43 -0.02 -25.07
C PRO A 321 -1.10 -0.73 -26.26
N CYS A 322 -0.66 -1.94 -26.56
CA CYS A 322 -1.18 -2.80 -27.62
C CYS A 322 -2.39 -3.61 -27.16
N ALA A 323 -3.37 -3.80 -28.06
CA ALA A 323 -4.47 -4.72 -27.81
C ALA A 323 -3.98 -6.17 -27.79
N LEU A 324 -4.38 -6.94 -26.77
CA LEU A 324 -4.00 -8.34 -26.61
C LEU A 324 -5.09 -9.31 -27.06
N PRO A 325 -4.71 -10.50 -27.57
CA PRO A 325 -5.67 -11.56 -27.84
C PRO A 325 -6.31 -12.05 -26.53
N ARG A 326 -7.61 -12.36 -26.58
CA ARG A 326 -8.32 -12.94 -25.42
C ARG A 326 -7.81 -14.35 -25.14
N ILE A 327 -7.73 -14.70 -23.85
CA ILE A 327 -7.40 -16.05 -23.39
C ILE A 327 -8.66 -16.90 -23.23
N ARG A 328 -8.59 -18.15 -23.68
CA ARG A 328 -9.54 -19.21 -23.34
C ARG A 328 -8.96 -20.05 -22.21
N PRO A 329 -9.52 -20.00 -21.00
CA PRO A 329 -9.03 -20.78 -19.87
C PRO A 329 -9.24 -22.28 -20.08
N GLU A 330 -8.40 -23.07 -19.41
CA GLU A 330 -8.60 -24.52 -19.28
C GLU A 330 -9.81 -24.82 -18.39
N PRO A 331 -10.51 -25.97 -18.59
CA PRO A 331 -11.62 -26.36 -17.72
C PRO A 331 -11.21 -26.46 -16.26
N VAL A 332 -12.13 -26.11 -15.35
CA VAL A 332 -11.98 -26.18 -13.88
C VAL A 332 -10.89 -25.24 -13.35
N GLU A 333 -9.62 -25.63 -13.48
CA GLU A 333 -8.50 -24.95 -12.84
C GLU A 333 -8.07 -23.70 -13.63
N GLY A 334 -8.20 -23.71 -14.96
CA GLY A 334 -8.01 -22.51 -15.77
C GLY A 334 -9.10 -21.46 -15.51
N GLU A 335 -10.35 -21.89 -15.39
CA GLU A 335 -11.47 -20.97 -15.08
C GLU A 335 -11.29 -20.33 -13.71
N ARG A 336 -10.89 -21.12 -12.69
CA ARG A 336 -10.54 -20.59 -11.37
C ARG A 336 -9.48 -19.49 -11.46
N ARG A 337 -8.36 -19.76 -12.15
CA ARG A 337 -7.27 -18.77 -12.35
C ARG A 337 -7.73 -17.52 -13.11
N PHE A 338 -8.59 -17.70 -14.11
CA PHE A 338 -9.15 -16.60 -14.90
C PHE A 338 -9.99 -15.65 -14.05
N GLN A 339 -10.87 -16.20 -13.20
CA GLN A 339 -11.70 -15.42 -12.27
C GLN A 339 -10.85 -14.74 -11.19
N GLU A 340 -9.86 -15.45 -10.65
CA GLU A 340 -8.89 -14.90 -9.71
C GLU A 340 -8.12 -13.70 -10.26
N ALA A 341 -7.73 -13.75 -11.54
CA ALA A 341 -7.05 -12.65 -12.18
C ALA A 341 -7.95 -11.40 -12.30
N ILE A 342 -9.26 -11.58 -12.51
CA ILE A 342 -10.23 -10.48 -12.50
C ILE A 342 -10.34 -9.88 -11.09
N ALA A 343 -10.44 -10.73 -10.07
CA ALA A 343 -10.47 -10.30 -8.68
C ALA A 343 -9.23 -9.48 -8.30
N ARG A 344 -8.02 -10.01 -8.58
CA ARG A 344 -6.74 -9.32 -8.34
C ARG A 344 -6.66 -8.00 -9.10
N LYS A 345 -7.08 -7.96 -10.37
CA LYS A 345 -7.12 -6.70 -11.13
C LYS A 345 -8.06 -5.68 -10.49
N LYS A 346 -9.25 -6.10 -10.03
CA LYS A 346 -10.17 -5.21 -9.33
C LYS A 346 -9.53 -4.65 -8.05
N ILE A 347 -8.92 -5.50 -7.22
CA ILE A 347 -8.20 -5.07 -6.00
C ILE A 347 -7.13 -4.01 -6.35
N ARG A 348 -6.36 -4.22 -7.42
CA ARG A 348 -5.32 -3.28 -7.85
C ARG A 348 -5.89 -1.95 -8.35
N LEU A 349 -7.00 -1.98 -9.08
CA LEU A 349 -7.67 -0.75 -9.54
C LEU A 349 -8.28 0.01 -8.36
N ASP A 350 -8.94 -0.68 -7.43
CA ASP A 350 -9.52 -0.08 -6.23
C ASP A 350 -8.42 0.54 -5.37
N ARG A 351 -7.29 -0.16 -5.17
CA ARG A 351 -6.07 0.39 -4.53
C ARG A 351 -5.60 1.66 -5.23
N LYS A 352 -5.42 1.59 -6.56
CA LYS A 352 -4.91 2.73 -7.33
C LYS A 352 -5.85 3.91 -7.21
N TYR A 353 -7.16 3.69 -7.31
CA TYR A 353 -8.18 4.73 -7.12
C TYR A 353 -8.12 5.34 -5.72
N ILE A 354 -8.07 4.51 -4.67
CA ILE A 354 -7.96 4.95 -3.27
C ILE A 354 -6.70 5.81 -3.03
N ILE A 355 -5.58 5.46 -3.67
CA ILE A 355 -4.31 6.20 -3.58
C ILE A 355 -4.32 7.44 -4.49
N SER A 356 -4.95 7.35 -5.67
CA SER A 356 -4.96 8.38 -6.71
C SER A 356 -6.10 9.36 -6.62
N CYS A 357 -7.01 9.24 -5.64
CA CYS A 357 -7.87 10.34 -5.20
C CYS A 357 -6.95 11.48 -4.70
N LYS A 358 -6.32 12.16 -5.66
CA LYS A 358 -5.76 13.49 -5.51
C LYS A 358 -6.89 14.35 -4.98
N GLN A 359 -6.56 15.24 -4.06
CA GLN A 359 -7.48 16.13 -3.34
C GLN A 359 -8.33 17.06 -4.27
N SER A 360 -8.17 16.95 -5.59
CA SER A 360 -8.74 17.81 -6.63
C SER A 360 -9.78 17.15 -7.55
N GLU A 361 -9.97 15.82 -7.53
CA GLU A 361 -10.91 15.13 -8.45
C GLU A 361 -12.04 14.43 -7.65
N ALA A 362 -13.27 14.94 -7.75
CA ALA A 362 -14.46 14.38 -7.10
C ALA A 362 -15.03 13.16 -7.86
N PRO A 363 -15.67 12.18 -7.18
CA PRO A 363 -16.05 12.17 -5.75
C PRO A 363 -14.95 11.66 -4.81
N LEU A 364 -14.97 12.13 -3.56
CA LEU A 364 -14.02 11.75 -2.50
C LEU A 364 -14.43 10.42 -1.81
N SER A 365 -15.73 10.07 -1.86
CA SER A 365 -16.23 8.81 -1.32
C SER A 365 -15.85 7.63 -2.20
N VAL A 366 -15.23 6.61 -1.58
CA VAL A 366 -14.88 5.38 -2.29
C VAL A 366 -16.03 4.38 -2.21
N PRO A 367 -16.42 3.73 -3.32
CA PRO A 367 -17.41 2.67 -3.31
C PRO A 367 -17.06 1.56 -2.32
N TRP A 368 -17.92 1.36 -1.33
CA TRP A 368 -17.77 0.27 -0.38
C TRP A 368 -18.11 -1.06 -1.04
N ASP A 369 -17.20 -2.02 -0.92
CA ASP A 369 -17.40 -3.40 -1.31
C ASP A 369 -16.68 -4.28 -0.28
N PRO A 370 -17.28 -5.34 0.28
CA PRO A 370 -16.56 -6.26 1.17
C PRO A 370 -15.21 -6.72 0.60
N ARG A 371 -15.10 -6.77 -0.74
CA ARG A 371 -13.89 -7.13 -1.48
C ARG A 371 -12.73 -6.15 -1.35
N ASN A 372 -13.00 -4.88 -1.06
CA ASN A 372 -11.98 -3.83 -0.88
C ASN A 372 -11.82 -3.36 0.58
N GLN A 373 -12.54 -3.96 1.52
CA GLN A 373 -12.55 -3.64 2.96
C GLN A 373 -11.14 -3.42 3.53
N VAL A 374 -10.26 -4.41 3.42
CA VAL A 374 -8.94 -4.37 4.08
C VAL A 374 -8.09 -3.22 3.55
N TYR A 375 -8.26 -2.88 2.29
CA TYR A 375 -7.53 -1.82 1.61
C TYR A 375 -8.06 -0.43 1.97
N LEU A 376 -9.39 -0.30 2.02
CA LEU A 376 -10.04 0.91 2.51
C LEU A 376 -9.68 1.17 3.96
N SER A 377 -9.72 0.13 4.78
CA SER A 377 -9.36 0.16 6.19
C SER A 377 -7.89 0.54 6.40
N TYR A 378 -6.97 -0.10 5.67
CA TYR A 378 -5.55 0.27 5.63
C TYR A 378 -5.37 1.74 5.23
N ASN A 379 -6.01 2.18 4.14
CA ASN A 379 -5.87 3.53 3.64
C ASN A 379 -6.47 4.56 4.61
N ASN A 380 -7.60 4.25 5.24
CA ASN A 380 -8.25 5.10 6.24
C ASN A 380 -7.30 5.36 7.42
N VAL A 381 -6.74 4.30 8.01
CA VAL A 381 -5.79 4.42 9.12
C VAL A 381 -4.48 5.08 8.67
N SER A 382 -3.98 4.72 7.48
CA SER A 382 -2.76 5.32 6.92
C SER A 382 -2.94 6.82 6.67
N ALA A 383 -4.08 7.25 6.11
CA ALA A 383 -4.39 8.64 5.85
C ALA A 383 -4.41 9.46 7.15
N LEU A 384 -5.03 8.92 8.21
CA LEU A 384 -5.03 9.59 9.52
C LEU A 384 -3.63 9.69 10.12
N LYS A 385 -2.83 8.63 10.01
CA LYS A 385 -1.43 8.64 10.47
C LYS A 385 -0.57 9.63 9.69
N MET A 386 -0.76 9.75 8.37
CA MET A 386 -0.08 10.74 7.54
C MET A 386 -0.53 12.17 7.87
N LEU A 387 -1.83 12.41 8.08
CA LEU A 387 -2.34 13.72 8.51
C LEU A 387 -1.78 14.11 9.88
N ALA A 388 -1.76 13.16 10.81
CA ALA A 388 -1.21 13.36 12.15
C ALA A 388 0.28 13.69 12.17
N ALA A 389 0.98 13.34 11.09
CA ALA A 389 2.40 13.52 10.93
C ALA A 389 2.79 14.90 10.38
N LYS A 390 1.92 15.61 9.67
CA LYS A 390 2.27 16.91 9.07
C LYS A 390 2.89 17.88 10.11
N LYS A 391 3.94 18.62 9.72
CA LYS A 391 4.76 19.44 10.64
C LYS A 391 4.18 20.84 10.89
N SER A 392 3.51 21.43 9.91
CA SER A 392 3.08 22.84 9.87
C SER A 392 1.77 23.16 10.63
N TRP A 393 1.49 22.47 11.74
CA TRP A 393 0.32 22.78 12.58
C TRP A 393 0.54 24.07 13.36
N ARG A 394 -0.29 25.09 13.11
CA ARG A 394 -0.25 26.36 13.83
C ARG A 394 -1.30 26.36 14.94
N LEU A 395 -0.91 26.73 16.17
CA LEU A 395 -1.87 26.87 17.27
C LEU A 395 -2.75 28.10 17.00
N SER A 396 -4.05 27.88 16.84
CA SER A 396 -5.02 28.93 16.53
C SER A 396 -5.65 29.48 17.81
N THR A 397 -6.01 28.61 18.75
CA THR A 397 -6.69 29.01 20.00
C THR A 397 -6.46 27.98 21.10
N GLU A 398 -6.35 28.44 22.34
CA GLU A 398 -6.38 27.59 23.54
C GLU A 398 -7.47 28.08 24.49
N LYS A 399 -8.38 27.20 24.90
CA LYS A 399 -9.46 27.50 25.84
C LYS A 399 -9.79 26.27 26.68
N ASP A 400 -9.94 26.45 27.99
CA ASP A 400 -10.34 25.37 28.92
C ASP A 400 -9.49 24.09 28.78
N GLN A 401 -8.17 24.25 28.60
CA GLN A 401 -7.19 23.16 28.36
C GLN A 401 -7.45 22.36 27.07
N VAL A 402 -8.16 22.95 26.12
CA VAL A 402 -8.35 22.46 24.76
C VAL A 402 -7.53 23.33 23.81
N CYS A 403 -6.62 22.70 23.08
CA CYS A 403 -5.79 23.37 22.08
C CYS A 403 -6.32 23.07 20.68
N LEU A 404 -6.65 24.11 19.93
CA LEU A 404 -7.04 24.06 18.53
C LEU A 404 -5.86 24.45 17.65
N TYR A 405 -5.50 23.57 16.72
CA TYR A 405 -4.48 23.83 15.72
C TYR A 405 -5.11 23.78 14.32
N THR A 406 -4.64 24.65 13.44
CA THR A 406 -5.00 24.65 12.03
C THR A 406 -3.78 24.38 11.16
N LEU A 407 -4.02 23.79 10.00
CA LEU A 407 -3.05 23.57 8.96
C LEU A 407 -3.72 23.87 7.62
N GLU A 408 -3.23 24.89 6.94
CA GLU A 408 -3.68 25.29 5.61
C GLU A 408 -2.67 24.80 4.59
N GLN A 409 -3.12 24.01 3.61
CA GLN A 409 -2.31 23.58 2.47
C GLN A 409 -3.16 23.59 1.21
N LYS A 410 -2.73 24.33 0.19
CA LYS A 410 -3.47 24.51 -1.07
C LYS A 410 -4.89 24.99 -0.79
N SER A 411 -5.90 24.19 -1.15
CA SER A 411 -7.33 24.48 -0.97
C SER A 411 -7.96 23.76 0.24
N MET A 412 -7.15 23.23 1.17
CA MET A 412 -7.62 22.38 2.26
C MET A 412 -7.23 22.95 3.63
N LEU A 413 -8.24 23.15 4.49
CA LEU A 413 -8.05 23.51 5.90
C LEU A 413 -8.19 22.24 6.75
N SER A 414 -7.08 21.80 7.34
CA SER A 414 -7.08 20.72 8.33
C SER A 414 -7.12 21.27 9.75
N ILE A 415 -7.86 20.60 10.62
CA ILE A 415 -8.05 20.97 12.02
C ILE A 415 -7.55 19.85 12.92
N ARG A 416 -6.86 20.21 14.00
CA ARG A 416 -6.46 19.30 15.08
C ARG A 416 -6.88 19.88 16.41
N VAL A 417 -7.65 19.11 17.18
CA VAL A 417 -8.04 19.45 18.55
C VAL A 417 -7.31 18.52 19.50
N GLU A 418 -6.68 19.08 20.53
CA GLU A 418 -5.88 18.35 21.52
C GLU A 418 -6.39 18.63 22.93
N LYS A 419 -6.56 17.57 23.73
CA LYS A 419 -6.91 17.65 25.15
C LYS A 419 -6.30 16.50 25.94
N VAL A 420 -5.74 16.81 27.10
CA VAL A 420 -5.40 15.80 28.13
C VAL A 420 -6.63 15.51 28.97
N VAL A 421 -7.03 14.25 29.08
CA VAL A 421 -8.18 13.80 29.87
C VAL A 421 -7.73 12.91 31.02
N ASP A 422 -8.44 13.00 32.15
CA ASP A 422 -8.14 12.23 33.37
C ASP A 422 -8.75 10.81 33.32
N VAL A 423 -8.47 10.11 32.23
CA VAL A 423 -9.00 8.77 31.93
C VAL A 423 -7.90 7.94 31.24
N PRO A 424 -7.73 6.65 31.56
CA PRO A 424 -6.78 5.78 30.86
C PRO A 424 -7.08 5.69 29.36
N ALA A 425 -6.05 5.59 28.53
CA ALA A 425 -6.20 5.60 27.06
C ALA A 425 -7.08 4.46 26.56
N ALA A 426 -7.02 3.28 27.19
CA ALA A 426 -7.87 2.15 26.85
C ALA A 426 -9.36 2.45 27.07
N THR A 427 -9.70 3.17 28.15
CA THR A 427 -11.09 3.55 28.47
C THR A 427 -11.56 4.66 27.55
N ALA A 428 -10.73 5.70 27.32
CA ALA A 428 -11.03 6.75 26.37
C ALA A 428 -11.27 6.19 24.95
N PHE A 429 -10.43 5.23 24.53
CA PHE A 429 -10.59 4.51 23.27
C PHE A 429 -11.91 3.75 23.21
N ALA A 430 -12.26 2.96 24.24
CA ALA A 430 -13.51 2.21 24.24
C ALA A 430 -14.75 3.11 24.15
N LEU A 431 -14.72 4.28 24.79
CA LEU A 431 -15.82 5.26 24.75
C LEU A 431 -15.94 5.94 23.38
N LEU A 432 -14.81 6.31 22.76
CA LEU A 432 -14.78 7.02 21.47
C LEU A 432 -14.94 6.09 20.26
N ALA A 433 -14.62 4.80 20.39
CA ALA A 433 -14.71 3.82 19.31
C ALA A 433 -16.17 3.52 18.90
N GLU A 434 -17.10 3.63 19.84
CA GLU A 434 -18.54 3.44 19.59
C GLU A 434 -19.16 4.79 19.20
N LEU A 435 -19.19 5.07 17.89
CA LEU A 435 -19.66 6.35 17.37
C LEU A 435 -21.13 6.64 17.72
N SER A 436 -21.97 5.62 17.91
CA SER A 436 -23.35 5.83 18.32
C SER A 436 -23.47 6.57 19.66
N ASN A 437 -22.48 6.43 20.55
CA ASN A 437 -22.43 7.17 21.81
C ASN A 437 -22.20 8.68 21.63
N ARG A 438 -21.73 9.13 20.46
CA ARG A 438 -21.45 10.55 20.19
C ARG A 438 -22.70 11.42 20.32
N THR A 439 -23.87 10.87 19.98
CA THR A 439 -25.18 11.54 20.14
C THR A 439 -25.52 11.93 21.60
N HIS A 440 -24.92 11.29 22.60
CA HIS A 440 -25.19 11.59 24.00
C HIS A 440 -24.52 12.88 24.51
N TRP A 441 -23.45 13.33 23.84
CA TRP A 441 -22.63 14.44 24.33
C TRP A 441 -22.26 15.47 23.24
N ASP A 442 -22.33 15.11 21.96
CA ASP A 442 -22.12 16.01 20.83
C ASP A 442 -23.48 16.43 20.26
N THR A 443 -23.94 17.63 20.61
CA THR A 443 -25.24 18.15 20.16
C THR A 443 -25.33 18.37 18.65
N HIS A 444 -24.18 18.33 17.94
CA HIS A 444 -24.14 18.42 16.49
C HIS A 444 -24.47 17.08 15.80
N TYR A 445 -24.36 15.96 16.51
CA TYR A 445 -24.75 14.63 16.01
C TYR A 445 -26.22 14.37 16.33
N LYS A 446 -27.10 14.54 15.34
CA LYS A 446 -28.55 14.32 15.49
C LYS A 446 -28.90 12.84 15.51
N GLU A 447 -28.30 12.08 14.59
CA GLU A 447 -28.47 10.63 14.48
C GLU A 447 -27.13 9.96 14.20
N CYS A 448 -26.89 8.80 14.82
CA CYS A 448 -25.76 7.94 14.51
C CYS A 448 -26.16 6.47 14.59
N GLU A 449 -26.30 5.83 13.43
CA GLU A 449 -26.77 4.47 13.28
C GLU A 449 -25.65 3.57 12.75
N LEU A 450 -25.43 2.41 13.39
CA LEU A 450 -24.54 1.38 12.87
C LEU A 450 -25.25 0.65 11.72
N ILE A 451 -24.79 0.86 10.49
CA ILE A 451 -25.31 0.16 9.29
C ILE A 451 -24.79 -1.26 9.24
N GLN A 452 -23.47 -1.41 9.40
CA GLN A 452 -22.80 -2.70 9.22
C GLN A 452 -21.59 -2.79 10.14
N ARG A 453 -21.51 -3.86 10.92
CA ARG A 453 -20.27 -4.31 11.54
C ARG A 453 -19.50 -5.13 10.50
N VAL A 454 -18.35 -4.62 10.06
CA VAL A 454 -17.61 -5.25 8.99
C VAL A 454 -16.72 -6.36 9.54
N ASP A 455 -15.95 -6.06 10.58
CA ASP A 455 -15.21 -7.06 11.36
C ASP A 455 -15.13 -6.64 12.86
N GLU A 456 -14.09 -7.07 13.58
CA GLU A 456 -13.87 -6.67 14.97
C GLU A 456 -13.32 -5.25 15.13
N ASP A 457 -12.62 -4.75 14.11
CA ASP A 457 -11.87 -3.50 14.09
C ASP A 457 -12.49 -2.46 13.13
N ASP A 458 -13.42 -2.83 12.25
CA ASP A 458 -14.00 -1.95 11.22
C ASP A 458 -15.55 -1.97 11.19
N PHE A 459 -16.14 -0.78 11.09
CA PHE A 459 -17.58 -0.52 11.19
C PHE A 459 -18.04 0.53 10.19
N ILE A 460 -19.30 0.49 9.77
CA ILE A 460 -19.92 1.49 8.91
C ILE A 460 -21.10 2.12 9.65
N TYR A 461 -21.05 3.44 9.78
CA TYR A 461 -22.10 4.23 10.41
C TYR A 461 -22.76 5.19 9.42
N ARG A 462 -24.06 5.42 9.60
CA ARG A 462 -24.76 6.59 9.07
C ARG A 462 -24.78 7.65 10.15
N VAL A 463 -24.24 8.82 9.84
CA VAL A 463 -24.21 9.98 10.75
C VAL A 463 -25.00 11.11 10.11
N VAL A 464 -25.88 11.76 10.89
CA VAL A 464 -26.65 12.92 10.46
C VAL A 464 -26.29 14.11 11.34
N THR A 465 -25.91 15.22 10.70
CA THR A 465 -25.58 16.49 11.36
C THR A 465 -26.34 17.65 10.71
N PRO A 466 -26.51 18.80 11.38
CA PRO A 466 -26.95 20.04 10.73
C PRO A 466 -25.94 20.49 9.66
N SER A 467 -26.42 21.04 8.54
CA SER A 467 -25.55 21.58 7.49
C SER A 467 -24.87 22.89 7.93
N VAL A 468 -23.57 23.00 7.68
CA VAL A 468 -22.76 24.19 8.02
C VAL A 468 -22.97 25.36 7.04
N LEU A 469 -23.65 25.13 5.89
CA LEU A 469 -23.83 26.14 4.82
C LEU A 469 -24.86 27.24 5.12
N GLN A 470 -25.42 27.33 6.32
CA GLN A 470 -26.36 28.41 6.72
C GLN A 470 -25.74 29.82 6.76
N GLY A 471 -24.44 29.99 6.49
CA GLY A 471 -23.70 31.25 6.67
C GLY A 471 -23.52 32.18 5.45
N LYS A 472 -24.06 31.87 4.26
CA LYS A 472 -23.92 32.75 3.07
C LYS A 472 -25.27 33.03 2.38
N VAL A 473 -26.16 33.82 3.00
CA VAL A 473 -26.91 34.90 2.33
C VAL A 473 -27.36 35.88 3.43
N GLY A 474 -26.79 37.08 3.45
CA GLY A 474 -27.43 38.22 4.10
C GLY A 474 -28.65 38.63 3.28
N SER A 475 -29.85 38.38 3.81
CA SER A 475 -31.08 39.09 3.43
C SER A 475 -32.00 39.14 4.65
N PRO A 476 -32.47 40.31 5.12
CA PRO A 476 -33.27 40.43 6.34
C PRO A 476 -34.76 40.09 6.14
N THR A 477 -35.08 39.14 5.26
CA THR A 477 -36.47 38.75 4.98
C THR A 477 -36.58 37.26 4.70
N SER A 478 -36.64 36.43 5.73
CA SER A 478 -37.24 35.10 5.63
C SER A 478 -37.96 34.71 6.93
N SER A 479 -39.11 34.07 6.74
CA SER A 479 -40.09 33.63 7.73
C SER A 479 -39.57 32.51 8.65
N PRO A 480 -40.19 32.26 9.82
CA PRO A 480 -39.69 31.34 10.85
C PRO A 480 -39.96 29.85 10.58
N GLN A 481 -39.89 29.41 9.32
CA GLN A 481 -39.96 27.99 8.92
C GLN A 481 -38.98 27.72 7.78
N GLU A 482 -37.68 27.87 8.05
CA GLU A 482 -36.64 27.28 7.20
C GLU A 482 -36.38 25.87 7.73
N GLU A 483 -36.77 24.83 6.98
CA GLU A 483 -36.41 23.44 7.30
C GLU A 483 -34.89 23.34 7.45
N GLU A 484 -34.42 22.91 8.63
CA GLU A 484 -33.00 22.73 8.94
C GLU A 484 -32.42 21.72 7.95
N ILE A 485 -31.66 22.20 6.94
CA ILE A 485 -31.05 21.33 5.94
C ILE A 485 -30.05 20.43 6.67
N LEU A 486 -30.35 19.13 6.70
CA LEU A 486 -29.49 18.14 7.32
C LEU A 486 -28.43 17.67 6.32
N GLN A 487 -27.29 17.25 6.85
CA GLN A 487 -26.19 16.64 6.11
C GLN A 487 -26.03 15.20 6.62
N ASP A 488 -25.99 14.23 5.70
CA ASP A 488 -25.77 12.83 6.05
C ASP A 488 -24.40 12.33 5.58
N PHE A 489 -23.78 11.46 6.36
CA PHE A 489 -22.49 10.86 6.07
C PHE A 489 -22.58 9.35 6.22
N ILE A 490 -21.89 8.63 5.35
CA ILE A 490 -21.68 7.19 5.48
C ILE A 490 -20.20 6.99 5.76
N LEU A 491 -19.87 6.69 7.02
CA LEU A 491 -18.49 6.69 7.51
C LEU A 491 -18.01 5.26 7.76
N LEU A 492 -16.92 4.89 7.10
CA LEU A 492 -16.09 3.76 7.49
C LEU A 492 -15.23 4.18 8.69
N THR A 493 -15.40 3.46 9.79
CA THR A 493 -14.70 3.66 11.06
C THR A 493 -13.77 2.49 11.30
N SER A 494 -12.47 2.77 11.33
CA SER A 494 -11.41 1.78 11.56
C SER A 494 -10.73 2.03 12.89
N VAL A 495 -10.93 1.13 13.85
CA VAL A 495 -10.39 1.22 15.21
C VAL A 495 -9.18 0.32 15.36
N ARG A 496 -8.14 0.80 16.05
CA ARG A 496 -6.86 0.10 16.21
C ARG A 496 -6.34 0.23 17.62
N LYS A 497 -6.03 -0.92 18.20
CA LYS A 497 -5.28 -1.02 19.46
C LYS A 497 -3.76 -0.91 19.19
N PRO A 498 -2.97 -0.42 20.16
CA PRO A 498 -1.51 -0.36 20.10
C PRO A 498 -0.89 -1.74 19.80
N CYS A 499 0.07 -1.79 18.87
CA CYS A 499 0.82 -3.01 18.56
C CYS A 499 2.03 -3.21 19.48
N SER A 500 2.61 -2.11 19.96
CA SER A 500 3.73 -2.06 20.89
C SER A 500 3.47 -1.00 21.98
N PRO A 501 4.11 -1.10 23.16
CA PRO A 501 4.08 -0.02 24.14
C PRO A 501 4.53 1.31 23.51
N GLY A 502 3.76 2.38 23.70
CA GLY A 502 4.01 3.70 23.12
C GLY A 502 3.31 3.96 21.78
N ASP A 503 2.75 2.94 21.12
CA ASP A 503 1.87 3.16 19.97
C ASP A 503 0.53 3.78 20.44
N PRO A 504 -0.05 4.73 19.68
CA PRO A 504 -1.37 5.27 20.00
C PRO A 504 -2.48 4.25 19.69
N TYR A 505 -3.59 4.36 20.41
CA TYR A 505 -4.87 3.89 19.88
C TYR A 505 -5.30 4.81 18.73
N VAL A 506 -5.88 4.24 17.69
CA VAL A 506 -6.31 4.99 16.50
C VAL A 506 -7.77 4.69 16.21
N ILE A 507 -8.55 5.71 15.90
CA ILE A 507 -9.91 5.61 15.39
C ILE A 507 -9.91 6.46 14.11
N ALA A 508 -9.96 5.84 12.94
CA ALA A 508 -9.93 6.55 11.66
C ALA A 508 -11.30 6.54 10.98
N LEU A 509 -11.70 7.67 10.42
CA LEU A 509 -13.00 7.94 9.83
C LEU A 509 -12.82 8.41 8.39
N ARG A 510 -13.60 7.84 7.48
CA ARG A 510 -13.61 8.19 6.06
C ARG A 510 -15.00 7.99 5.47
N SER A 511 -15.41 8.84 4.53
CA SER A 511 -16.63 8.62 3.76
C SER A 511 -16.49 7.50 2.74
N VAL A 512 -17.51 6.63 2.68
CA VAL A 512 -17.65 5.57 1.67
C VAL A 512 -19.03 5.65 1.02
N SER A 513 -19.16 5.21 -0.23
CA SER A 513 -20.45 5.15 -0.92
C SER A 513 -21.05 3.76 -0.86
N LEU A 514 -22.31 3.67 -0.42
CA LEU A 514 -23.09 2.43 -0.31
C LEU A 514 -24.31 2.50 -1.23
N PRO A 515 -24.43 1.60 -2.23
CA PRO A 515 -25.60 1.57 -3.11
C PRO A 515 -26.92 1.34 -2.37
N THR A 516 -26.87 0.68 -1.21
CA THR A 516 -28.04 0.44 -0.34
C THR A 516 -28.49 1.68 0.42
N HIS A 517 -27.65 2.73 0.50
CA HIS A 517 -27.92 3.96 1.24
C HIS A 517 -27.63 5.19 0.35
N PRO A 518 -28.40 5.37 -0.75
CA PRO A 518 -28.25 6.52 -1.63
C PRO A 518 -28.57 7.84 -0.90
N PRO A 519 -28.13 9.00 -1.43
CA PRO A 519 -28.48 10.31 -0.89
C PRO A 519 -30.00 10.47 -0.78
N PHE A 520 -30.49 10.89 0.38
CA PHE A 520 -31.91 11.17 0.60
C PHE A 520 -32.28 12.57 0.08
N GLU A 521 -33.48 12.75 -0.46
CA GLU A 521 -33.93 14.05 -1.02
C GLU A 521 -33.92 15.21 0.00
N LYS A 522 -33.97 14.91 1.31
CA LYS A 522 -33.99 15.91 2.40
C LYS A 522 -32.63 16.14 3.08
N CYS A 523 -31.58 15.42 2.67
CA CYS A 523 -30.25 15.55 3.27
C CYS A 523 -29.17 15.64 2.19
N ASN A 524 -28.23 16.56 2.35
CA ASN A 524 -27.06 16.61 1.47
C ASN A 524 -26.05 15.55 1.92
N ARG A 525 -25.55 14.71 0.99
CA ARG A 525 -24.50 13.74 1.29
C ARG A 525 -23.17 14.46 1.47
N GLY A 526 -22.65 14.44 2.70
CA GLY A 526 -21.33 14.93 3.05
C GLY A 526 -20.23 13.92 2.75
N GLU A 527 -19.05 14.44 2.43
CA GLU A 527 -17.84 13.64 2.21
C GLU A 527 -16.72 14.11 3.16
N VAL A 528 -16.07 13.15 3.82
CA VAL A 528 -14.91 13.36 4.68
C VAL A 528 -13.78 12.48 4.15
N LEU A 529 -12.66 13.10 3.81
CA LEU A 529 -11.48 12.40 3.29
C LEU A 529 -10.77 11.60 4.36
N CYS A 530 -10.56 12.24 5.51
CA CYS A 530 -9.81 11.70 6.62
C CYS A 530 -10.16 12.44 7.92
N ALA A 531 -10.72 11.74 8.88
CA ALA A 531 -10.90 12.27 10.23
C ALA A 531 -10.61 11.20 11.28
N GLY A 532 -10.60 11.60 12.55
CA GLY A 532 -10.61 10.67 13.67
C GLY A 532 -9.64 11.01 14.79
N PHE A 533 -9.35 10.02 15.62
CA PHE A 533 -8.67 10.19 16.90
C PHE A 533 -7.36 9.41 16.97
N THR A 534 -6.35 10.03 17.58
CA THR A 534 -5.20 9.32 18.12
C THR A 534 -5.16 9.53 19.63
N ILE A 535 -5.08 8.44 20.39
CA ILE A 535 -5.12 8.47 21.85
C ILE A 535 -3.84 7.84 22.39
N LEU A 536 -3.09 8.61 23.18
CA LEU A 536 -1.84 8.18 23.80
C LEU A 536 -2.00 8.14 25.31
N GLU A 537 -1.51 7.07 25.95
CA GLU A 537 -1.38 7.03 27.41
C GLU A 537 -0.27 8.01 27.82
N THR A 538 -0.55 8.87 28.79
CA THR A 538 0.42 9.77 29.40
C THR A 538 0.75 9.31 30.81
N GLU A 539 1.63 10.03 31.50
CA GLU A 539 1.92 9.76 32.91
C GLU A 539 0.63 9.83 33.77
N ASN A 540 0.62 9.08 34.88
CA ASN A 540 -0.47 9.04 35.87
C ASN A 540 -1.84 8.52 35.37
N LYS A 541 -1.87 7.59 34.40
CA LYS A 541 -3.11 7.01 33.85
C LYS A 541 -4.05 8.03 33.19
N LYS A 542 -3.49 9.16 32.78
CA LYS A 542 -4.18 10.14 31.93
C LYS A 542 -3.98 9.77 30.47
N SER A 543 -4.79 10.34 29.59
CA SER A 543 -4.60 10.16 28.15
C SER A 543 -4.63 11.48 27.40
N LEU A 544 -3.80 11.55 26.37
CA LEU A 544 -3.78 12.63 25.41
C LEU A 544 -4.65 12.23 24.22
N VAL A 545 -5.78 12.92 24.06
CA VAL A 545 -6.71 12.72 22.94
C VAL A 545 -6.44 13.80 21.90
N ARG A 546 -6.21 13.40 20.66
CA ARG A 546 -6.07 14.29 19.51
C ARG A 546 -7.08 13.92 18.44
N GLU A 547 -8.07 14.76 18.22
CA GLU A 547 -9.00 14.69 17.08
C GLU A 547 -8.38 15.43 15.90
N ARG A 548 -8.50 14.88 14.70
CA ARG A 548 -8.07 15.51 13.46
C ARG A 548 -9.13 15.37 12.40
N THR A 549 -9.27 16.40 11.59
CA THR A 549 -10.14 16.41 10.41
C THR A 549 -9.37 17.07 9.27
N GLY A 550 -9.34 16.39 8.12
CA GLY A 550 -8.82 16.88 6.86
C GLY A 550 -9.92 16.89 5.81
#